data_AF-A0AAN5D4B1-F1
#
_entry.id   AF-A0AAN5D4B1-F1
#
_cell.length_a   1.000
_cell.length_b   1.000
_cell.length_c   1.000
_cell.angle_alpha   90.00
_cell.angle_beta   90.00
_cell.angle_gamma   90.00
#
_symmetry.space_group_name_H-M   'P 1'
#
loop_
_entity.id
_entity.type
_entity.pdbx_description
1 polymer ?
#
loop_
_entity_poly.entity_id
_entity_poly.type
_entity_poly.pdbx_seq_one_letter_code
_entity_poly.pdbx_strand_id
1 'polypeptide(L)'
;RAMSTDVAKFCSPNEHSNVTLICGDNKLRISKDFLAMYSPVFTAMFFGGFAENGKDEMEIKDVVYEEFVDLFELIFSLDAQISDSSLPHILAL
;
A
#
# COMPACT_ATOMS: atom_id res chain seq x y z
N ARG A 1 0.86 -11.03 14.20
CA ARG A 1 1.58 -11.80 13.16
C ARG A 1 2.80 -10.98 12.78
N ALA A 2 3.98 -11.57 12.61
CA ALA A 2 5.13 -10.82 12.12
C ALA A 2 4.93 -10.58 10.62
N MET A 3 5.00 -9.33 10.16
CA MET A 3 5.00 -9.01 8.73
C MET A 3 6.17 -9.74 8.07
N SER A 4 5.96 -10.21 6.83
CA SER A 4 7.06 -10.77 6.06
C SER A 4 8.19 -9.74 5.93
N THR A 5 9.44 -10.20 6.03
CA THR A 5 10.63 -9.34 6.07
C THR A 5 10.71 -8.40 4.87
N ASP A 6 10.24 -8.87 3.72
CA ASP A 6 10.18 -8.11 2.47
C ASP A 6 9.19 -6.94 2.55
N VAL A 7 7.98 -7.18 3.03
CA VAL A 7 6.93 -6.15 3.17
C VAL A 7 7.34 -5.10 4.19
N ALA A 8 7.88 -5.53 5.34
CA ALA A 8 8.40 -4.63 6.35
C ALA A 8 9.51 -3.71 5.78
N LYS A 9 10.34 -4.22 4.87
CA LYS A 9 11.39 -3.45 4.20
C LYS A 9 10.84 -2.40 3.23
N PHE A 10 9.74 -2.71 2.52
CA PHE A 10 9.09 -1.77 1.60
C PHE A 10 8.21 -0.73 2.31
N CYS A 11 7.57 -1.11 3.41
CA CYS A 11 6.74 -0.22 4.24
C CYS A 11 7.59 0.66 5.19
N SER A 12 8.87 0.34 5.37
CA SER A 12 9.82 1.18 6.09
C SER A 12 10.30 2.33 5.19
N PRO A 13 10.31 3.58 5.68
CA PRO A 13 10.84 4.71 4.92
C PRO A 13 12.28 4.45 4.46
N ASN A 14 12.54 4.63 3.16
CA ASN A 14 13.88 4.53 2.57
C ASN A 14 14.10 5.65 1.54
N GLU A 15 15.30 5.69 0.95
CA GLU A 15 15.71 6.74 0.00
C GLU A 15 14.84 6.81 -1.27
N HIS A 16 14.10 5.74 -1.59
CA HIS A 16 13.19 5.66 -2.73
C HIS A 16 11.72 5.90 -2.35
N SER A 17 11.40 6.07 -1.06
CA SER A 17 10.04 6.39 -0.63
C SER A 17 9.72 7.86 -0.89
N ASN A 18 8.81 8.11 -1.83
CA ASN A 18 8.47 9.42 -2.37
C ASN A 18 6.97 9.77 -2.28
N VAL A 19 6.19 8.97 -1.54
CA VAL A 19 4.81 9.30 -1.16
C VAL A 19 4.51 8.84 0.26
N THR A 20 3.71 9.63 0.98
CA THR A 20 3.10 9.25 2.25
C THR A 20 1.60 9.06 2.05
N LEU A 21 1.12 7.84 2.27
CA LEU A 21 -0.30 7.52 2.31
C LEU A 21 -0.82 7.71 3.74
N ILE A 22 -1.92 8.43 3.90
CA ILE A 22 -2.60 8.68 5.17
C ILE A 22 -3.87 7.82 5.19
N CYS A 23 -3.92 6.86 6.10
CA CYS A 23 -5.03 5.92 6.28
C CYS A 23 -5.62 6.12 7.69
N GLY A 24 -6.62 6.98 7.81
CA GLY A 24 -7.10 7.45 9.12
C GLY A 24 -6.00 8.19 9.88
N ASP A 25 -5.71 7.73 11.11
CA ASP A 25 -4.63 8.30 11.94
C ASP A 25 -3.24 7.73 11.61
N ASN A 26 -3.17 6.73 10.73
CA ASN A 26 -1.92 6.04 10.41
C ASN A 26 -1.28 6.60 9.13
N LYS A 27 0.06 6.53 9.07
CA LYS A 27 0.85 6.99 7.93
C LYS A 27 1.75 5.88 7.41
N LEU A 28 1.78 5.71 6.09
CA LEU A 28 2.64 4.76 5.39
C LEU A 28 3.47 5.48 4.34
N ARG A 29 4.80 5.49 4.49
CA ARG A 29 5.70 6.12 3.52
C ARG A 29 6.35 5.08 2.62
N ILE A 30 6.05 5.15 1.32
CA ILE A 30 6.37 4.12 0.31
C ILE A 30 6.75 4.75 -1.04
N SER A 31 7.17 3.92 -2.01
CA SER A 31 7.50 4.35 -3.39
C SER A 31 6.26 4.32 -4.29
N LYS A 32 6.05 5.42 -5.05
CA LYS A 32 5.01 5.54 -6.09
C LYS A 32 5.17 4.47 -7.19
N ASP A 33 6.41 4.22 -7.62
CA ASP A 33 6.70 3.25 -8.68
C ASP A 33 6.33 1.83 -8.25
N PHE A 34 6.60 1.50 -6.99
CA PHE A 34 6.26 0.21 -6.42
C PHE A 34 4.75 -0.02 -6.37
N LEU A 35 3.98 0.97 -5.89
CA LEU A 35 2.52 0.90 -5.89
C LEU A 35 1.93 0.78 -7.31
N ALA A 36 2.46 1.56 -8.25
CA ALA A 36 1.99 1.57 -9.63
C ALA A 36 2.29 0.24 -10.36
N MET A 37 3.45 -0.36 -10.12
CA MET A 37 3.85 -1.64 -10.72
C MET A 37 2.81 -2.75 -10.51
N TYR A 38 2.14 -2.77 -9.35
CA TYR A 38 1.20 -3.82 -8.98
C TYR A 38 -0.26 -3.37 -8.96
N SER A 39 -0.54 -2.09 -9.20
CA SER A 39 -1.90 -1.56 -9.21
C SER A 39 -2.10 -0.55 -10.34
N PRO A 40 -2.95 -0.85 -11.34
CA PRO A 40 -3.29 0.11 -12.38
C PRO A 40 -4.02 1.34 -11.82
N VAL A 41 -4.68 1.23 -10.65
CA VAL A 41 -5.29 2.37 -9.95
C VAL A 41 -4.20 3.35 -9.52
N PHE A 42 -3.12 2.86 -8.88
CA PHE A 42 -2.00 3.71 -8.50
C PHE A 42 -1.21 4.23 -9.72
N THR A 43 -1.13 3.44 -10.79
CA THR A 43 -0.56 3.94 -12.07
C THR A 43 -1.34 5.15 -12.58
N ALA A 44 -2.66 5.04 -12.68
CA ALA A 44 -3.50 6.13 -13.11
C ALA A 44 -3.40 7.33 -12.15
N MET A 45 -3.46 7.08 -10.84
CA MET A 45 -3.40 8.13 -9.81
C MET A 45 -2.10 8.94 -9.84
N PHE A 46 -0.94 8.29 -9.94
CA PHE A 46 0.36 8.97 -9.89
C PHE A 46 0.87 9.46 -11.25
N PHE A 47 0.51 8.76 -12.34
CA PHE A 47 1.08 9.01 -13.67
C PHE A 47 0.05 9.36 -14.74
N GLY A 48 -1.26 9.29 -14.43
CA GLY A 48 -2.36 9.54 -15.38
C GLY A 48 -2.79 11.00 -15.51
N GLY A 49 -2.10 11.94 -14.87
CA GLY A 49 -2.40 13.37 -14.98
C GLY A 49 -3.54 13.89 -14.09
N PHE A 50 -3.91 13.14 -13.05
CA PHE A 50 -4.88 13.57 -12.05
C PHE A 50 -4.29 14.61 -11.08
N ALA A 51 -5.13 15.22 -10.23
CA ALA A 51 -4.72 16.24 -9.26
C ALA A 51 -3.75 15.71 -8.20
N GLU A 52 -3.67 14.39 -8.08
CA GLU A 52 -2.78 13.61 -7.23
C GLU A 52 -1.35 13.57 -7.79
N ASN A 53 -1.18 13.82 -9.09
CA ASN A 53 0.12 13.89 -9.74
C ASN A 53 0.95 15.05 -9.15
N GLY A 54 2.08 14.70 -8.53
CA GLY A 54 2.99 15.66 -7.87
C GLY A 54 2.74 15.87 -6.37
N LYS A 55 1.77 15.19 -5.74
CA LYS A 55 1.61 15.23 -4.28
C LYS A 55 2.57 14.26 -3.59
N ASP A 56 3.13 14.70 -2.47
CA ASP A 56 4.01 13.88 -1.62
C ASP A 56 3.27 13.28 -0.42
N GLU A 57 2.06 13.77 -0.13
CA GLU A 57 1.15 13.21 0.86
C GLU A 57 -0.26 13.08 0.26
N MET A 58 -0.91 11.95 0.55
CA MET A 58 -2.24 11.64 0.04
C MET A 58 -3.08 10.87 1.05
N GLU A 59 -4.31 11.32 1.24
CA GLU A 59 -5.32 10.63 2.05
C GLU A 59 -5.97 9.52 1.21
N ILE A 60 -5.92 8.28 1.70
CA ILE A 60 -6.70 7.17 1.17
C ILE A 60 -7.90 7.01 2.11
N LYS A 61 -9.09 7.31 1.59
CA LYS A 61 -10.34 7.21 2.34
C LYS A 61 -10.88 5.79 2.27
N ASP A 62 -11.73 5.46 3.23
CA ASP A 62 -12.47 4.20 3.28
C ASP A 62 -11.59 2.95 3.31
N VAL A 63 -10.36 3.07 3.81
CA VAL A 63 -9.45 1.94 4.06
C VAL A 63 -9.10 1.86 5.54
N VAL A 64 -9.13 0.64 6.09
CA VAL A 64 -8.54 0.35 7.40
C VAL A 64 -7.06 0.06 7.19
N TYR A 65 -6.20 0.74 7.97
CA TYR A 65 -4.74 0.63 7.80
C TYR A 65 -4.24 -0.82 7.82
N GLU A 66 -4.70 -1.63 8.77
CA GLU A 66 -4.28 -3.03 8.89
C GLU A 66 -4.71 -3.87 7.67
N GLU A 67 -5.92 -3.65 7.14
CA GLU A 67 -6.42 -4.34 5.94
C GLU A 67 -5.61 -3.95 4.70
N PHE A 68 -5.20 -2.68 4.63
CA PHE A 68 -4.38 -2.16 3.55
C PHE A 68 -2.95 -2.72 3.59
N VAL A 69 -2.40 -2.94 4.79
CA VAL A 69 -1.11 -3.61 4.98
C VAL A 69 -1.21 -5.11 4.67
N ASP A 70 -2.28 -5.78 5.07
CA ASP A 70 -2.56 -7.18 4.72
C ASP A 70 -2.59 -7.38 3.20
N LEU A 71 -3.21 -6.44 2.46
CA LEU A 71 -3.21 -6.44 1.01
C LEU A 71 -1.79 -6.36 0.44
N PHE A 72 -0.94 -5.50 0.98
CA PHE A 72 0.45 -5.40 0.54
C PHE A 72 1.25 -6.66 0.87
N GLU A 73 0.97 -7.30 2.00
CA GLU A 73 1.56 -8.60 2.31
C GLU A 73 1.15 -9.65 1.27
N LEU A 74 -0.10 -9.63 0.82
CA LEU A 74 -0.60 -10.52 -0.24
C LEU A 74 -0.02 -10.25 -1.63
N ILE A 75 -0.03 -8.99 -2.06
CA ILE A 75 0.39 -8.61 -3.42
C ILE A 75 1.91 -8.72 -3.57
N PHE A 76 2.66 -8.40 -2.52
CA PHE A 76 4.12 -8.25 -2.60
C PHE A 76 4.93 -9.39 -2.00
N SER A 77 4.34 -10.26 -1.16
CA SER A 77 5.04 -11.46 -0.69
C SER A 77 4.76 -12.64 -1.63
N LEU A 78 5.83 -13.27 -2.10
CA LEU A 78 5.76 -14.52 -2.86
C LEU A 78 5.21 -15.70 -2.03
N ASP A 79 5.26 -15.60 -0.69
CA ASP A 79 4.82 -16.63 0.27
C ASP A 79 3.61 -16.21 1.11
N ALA A 80 2.78 -15.27 0.62
CA ALA A 80 1.64 -14.79 1.37
C ALA A 80 0.64 -15.92 1.70
N GLN A 81 0.55 -16.28 2.98
CA GLN A 81 -0.43 -17.26 3.45
C GLN A 81 -1.76 -16.58 3.74
N ILE A 82 -2.77 -16.88 2.90
CA ILE A 82 -4.17 -16.47 3.09
C ILE A 82 -4.77 -17.32 4.22
N SER A 83 -5.38 -16.67 5.21
CA SER A 83 -6.11 -17.32 6.30
C SER A 83 -7.54 -16.81 6.40
N ASP A 84 -8.40 -17.53 7.13
CA ASP A 84 -9.80 -17.14 7.36
C ASP A 84 -9.93 -15.73 7.96
N SER A 85 -8.92 -15.28 8.71
CA SER A 85 -8.87 -13.93 9.29
C SER A 85 -8.49 -12.83 8.30
N SER A 86 -7.71 -13.13 7.25
CA SER A 86 -7.31 -12.14 6.23
C SER A 86 -8.29 -12.12 5.05
N LEU A 87 -9.06 -13.19 4.88
CA LEU A 87 -10.01 -13.38 3.78
C LEU A 87 -11.05 -12.24 3.66
N PRO A 88 -11.70 -11.79 4.76
CA PRO A 88 -12.68 -10.71 4.68
C PRO A 88 -12.06 -9.39 4.23
N HIS A 89 -10.84 -9.09 4.70
CA HIS A 89 -10.11 -7.86 4.37
C HIS A 89 -9.78 -7.80 2.88
N ILE A 90 -9.39 -8.94 2.29
CA ILE A 90 -9.04 -9.05 0.86
C ILE A 90 -10.28 -8.90 -0.03
N LEU A 91 -11.44 -9.42 0.40
CA LEU A 91 -12.67 -9.41 -0.39
C LEU A 91 -13.45 -8.09 -0.31
N ALA A 92 -13.17 -7.25 0.69
CA ALA A 92 -13.89 -6.00 0.93
C ALA A 92 -13.35 -4.80 0.12
N LEU A 93 -12.20 -4.96 -0.53
CA LEU A 93 -11.55 -3.97 -1.42
C LEU A 93 -12.12 -4.01 -2.84
#